data_AF-A0A133VBK7-F1
#
_entry.id   AF-A0A133VBK7-F1
#
_cell.length_a   1.000
_cell.length_b   1.000
_cell.length_c   1.000
_cell.angle_alpha   90.00
_cell.angle_beta   90.00
_cell.angle_gamma   90.00
#
_symmetry.space_group_name_H-M   'P 1'
#
loop_
_entity.id
_entity.type
_entity.pdbx_description
1 polymer ?
#
loop_
_entity_poly.entity_id
_entity_poly.type
_entity_poly.pdbx_seq_one_letter_code
_entity_poly.pdbx_strand_id
1 'polypeptide(L)'
;MVKRKFSGIPLGDEAPAVITGVINIAPETFYKESSVQNPQKAADRAEKMIEDGADIIDLGAMSTAPGVEPISLEEEKQRLLPVLEKVSERIDAPISIDTQRAEVAKIALESGGQMINDVSGFKYDSRMPSVVTDFDCPAVLMAAKQEPGDARKIEEVKQVLQESLDICDREGVDLEKIVIDPGIGFGKGTKWDLHILKNLHELKKLNHPVCVGI
;
A
#
# COMPACT_ATOMS: atom_id res chain seq x y z
N MET A 1 6.91 -10.14 20.22
CA MET A 1 7.13 -10.92 18.99
C MET A 1 5.85 -10.88 18.21
N VAL A 2 5.84 -10.14 17.11
CA VAL A 2 4.63 -9.97 16.29
C VAL A 2 4.51 -11.20 15.39
N LYS A 3 3.34 -11.85 15.36
CA LYS A 3 3.05 -12.96 14.46
C LYS A 3 1.62 -12.81 13.94
N ARG A 4 1.49 -12.48 12.66
CA ARG A 4 0.20 -12.14 12.02
C ARG A 4 0.04 -12.88 10.70
N LYS A 5 -1.19 -12.96 10.20
CA LYS A 5 -1.50 -13.41 8.85
C LYS A 5 -2.05 -12.23 8.04
N PHE A 6 -1.38 -11.91 6.95
CA PHE A 6 -1.71 -10.81 6.05
C PHE A 6 -2.15 -11.42 4.72
N SER A 7 -3.46 -11.61 4.54
CA SER A 7 -4.03 -12.43 3.45
C SER A 7 -3.44 -13.85 3.35
N GLY A 8 -3.25 -14.49 4.51
CA GLY A 8 -2.68 -15.84 4.61
C GLY A 8 -1.14 -15.88 4.68
N ILE A 9 -0.45 -14.77 4.37
CA ILE A 9 1.01 -14.66 4.43
C ILE A 9 1.45 -14.44 5.89
N PRO A 10 2.35 -15.26 6.45
CA PRO A 10 2.87 -15.05 7.79
C PRO A 10 3.79 -13.82 7.83
N LEU A 11 3.49 -12.86 8.71
CA LEU A 11 4.35 -11.72 9.01
C LEU A 11 4.86 -11.81 10.45
N GLY A 12 6.12 -11.42 10.68
CA GLY A 12 6.69 -11.37 12.03
C GLY A 12 8.21 -11.50 12.10
N ASP A 13 8.75 -11.40 13.31
CA ASP A 13 10.20 -11.47 13.58
C ASP A 13 10.85 -12.81 13.17
N GLU A 14 10.05 -13.88 13.10
CA GLU A 14 10.48 -15.24 12.73
C GLU A 14 10.08 -15.65 11.30
N ALA A 15 9.35 -14.78 10.59
CA ALA A 15 8.95 -15.02 9.22
C ALA A 15 10.00 -14.47 8.24
N PRO A 16 10.14 -15.05 7.03
CA PRO A 16 10.95 -14.43 5.98
C PRO A 16 10.39 -13.05 5.61
N ALA A 17 11.25 -12.19 5.04
CA ALA A 17 10.80 -10.95 4.44
C ALA A 17 9.84 -11.26 3.29
N VAL A 18 8.74 -10.54 3.25
CA VAL A 18 7.72 -10.63 2.20
C VAL A 18 8.03 -9.61 1.11
N ILE A 19 8.01 -10.03 -0.14
CA ILE A 19 8.36 -9.20 -1.28
C ILE A 19 7.08 -8.76 -2.01
N THR A 20 6.89 -7.45 -2.14
CA THR A 20 5.77 -6.88 -2.89
C THR A 20 6.24 -6.43 -4.27
N GLY A 21 5.67 -7.02 -5.32
CA GLY A 21 5.86 -6.59 -6.71
C GLY A 21 4.89 -5.45 -7.06
N VAL A 22 5.42 -4.28 -7.44
CA VAL A 22 4.60 -3.09 -7.72
C VAL A 22 4.34 -2.97 -9.22
N ILE A 23 3.07 -2.90 -9.61
CA ILE A 23 2.63 -2.62 -10.98
C ILE A 23 1.90 -1.27 -11.00
N ASN A 24 2.61 -0.30 -11.54
CA ASN A 24 2.07 1.03 -11.80
C ASN A 24 1.30 1.04 -13.13
N ILE A 25 0.02 1.43 -13.10
CA ILE A 25 -0.83 1.51 -14.29
C ILE A 25 -0.85 2.94 -14.85
N ALA A 26 -0.69 3.95 -13.99
CA ALA A 26 -0.75 5.35 -14.39
C ALA A 26 0.42 5.73 -15.35
N PRO A 27 0.16 6.42 -16.48
CA PRO A 27 1.23 6.91 -17.36
C PRO A 27 2.18 7.92 -16.69
N GLU A 28 1.68 8.64 -15.70
CA GLU A 28 2.34 9.72 -14.97
C GLU A 28 3.14 9.27 -13.73
N THR A 29 3.39 7.96 -13.58
CA THR A 29 4.19 7.46 -12.45
C THR A 29 5.65 7.91 -12.48
N PHE A 30 6.26 7.98 -11.29
CA PHE A 30 7.66 8.35 -11.08
C PHE A 30 8.63 7.50 -11.94
N TYR A 31 8.26 6.24 -12.21
CA TYR A 31 8.99 5.29 -13.04
C TYR A 31 8.28 5.07 -14.39
N LYS A 32 8.41 6.02 -15.32
CA LYS A 32 7.68 5.99 -16.61
C LYS A 32 7.89 4.71 -17.42
N GLU A 33 9.10 4.13 -17.36
CA GLU A 33 9.43 2.89 -18.08
C GLU A 33 8.77 1.64 -17.45
N SER A 34 8.33 1.73 -16.19
CA SER A 34 7.66 0.64 -15.49
C SER A 34 6.14 0.71 -15.59
N SER A 35 5.55 1.76 -16.16
CA SER A 35 4.08 1.87 -16.28
C SER A 35 3.53 0.84 -17.28
N VAL A 36 2.44 0.15 -16.91
CA VAL A 36 1.77 -0.84 -17.76
C VAL A 36 0.28 -0.60 -17.80
N GLN A 37 -0.18 0.02 -18.88
CA GLN A 37 -1.61 0.32 -19.09
C GLN A 37 -2.39 -0.83 -19.74
N ASN A 38 -1.70 -1.76 -20.40
CA ASN A 38 -2.35 -2.87 -21.09
C ASN A 38 -2.59 -4.02 -20.10
N PRO A 39 -3.86 -4.46 -19.88
CA PRO A 39 -4.16 -5.52 -18.92
C PRO A 39 -3.40 -6.83 -19.12
N GLN A 40 -3.23 -7.26 -20.38
CA GLN A 40 -2.48 -8.49 -20.68
C GLN A 40 -1.01 -8.35 -20.28
N LYS A 41 -0.37 -7.23 -20.62
CA LYS A 41 1.02 -6.97 -20.22
C LYS A 41 1.18 -6.85 -18.70
N ALA A 42 0.18 -6.31 -18.00
CA ALA A 42 0.20 -6.21 -16.55
C ALA A 42 0.12 -7.60 -15.91
N ALA A 43 -0.76 -8.46 -16.43
CA ALA A 43 -0.87 -9.84 -15.98
C ALA A 43 0.39 -10.68 -16.27
N ASP A 44 0.97 -10.56 -17.48
CA ASP A 44 2.24 -11.23 -17.80
C ASP A 44 3.38 -10.75 -16.89
N ARG A 45 3.38 -9.47 -16.50
CA ARG A 45 4.35 -8.91 -15.56
C ARG A 45 4.12 -9.41 -14.13
N ALA A 46 2.87 -9.50 -13.69
CA ALA A 46 2.51 -10.02 -12.37
C ALA A 46 2.97 -11.48 -12.24
N GLU A 47 2.65 -12.32 -13.23
CA GLU A 47 3.10 -13.71 -13.30
C GLU A 47 4.63 -13.80 -13.21
N LYS A 48 5.34 -12.98 -13.98
CA LYS A 48 6.82 -12.94 -13.94
C LYS A 48 7.37 -12.50 -12.57
N MET A 49 6.74 -11.53 -11.92
CA MET A 49 7.13 -11.07 -10.57
C MET A 49 6.95 -12.19 -9.54
N ILE A 50 5.86 -12.96 -9.62
CA ILE A 50 5.64 -14.13 -8.77
C ILE A 50 6.69 -15.21 -9.03
N GLU A 51 7.01 -15.50 -10.29
CA GLU A 51 8.09 -16.44 -10.66
C GLU A 51 9.46 -15.99 -10.12
N ASP A 52 9.70 -14.68 -10.03
CA ASP A 52 10.93 -14.09 -9.46
C ASP A 52 10.93 -14.03 -7.93
N GLY A 53 9.83 -14.44 -7.28
CA GLY A 53 9.72 -14.54 -5.83
C GLY A 53 8.99 -13.40 -5.14
N ALA A 54 8.17 -12.61 -5.85
CA ALA A 54 7.20 -11.75 -5.20
C ALA A 54 6.10 -12.58 -4.52
N ASP A 55 5.72 -12.18 -3.31
CA ASP A 55 4.66 -12.81 -2.52
C ASP A 55 3.31 -12.08 -2.68
N ILE A 56 3.36 -10.78 -3.00
CA ILE A 56 2.20 -9.88 -3.14
C ILE A 56 2.38 -9.09 -4.44
N ILE A 57 1.29 -8.82 -5.15
CA ILE A 57 1.26 -7.84 -6.24
C ILE A 57 0.48 -6.61 -5.80
N ASP A 58 1.07 -5.42 -5.93
CA ASP A 58 0.44 -4.14 -5.59
C ASP A 58 0.11 -3.36 -6.87
N LEU A 59 -1.16 -3.00 -7.04
CA LEU A 59 -1.68 -2.32 -8.23
C LEU A 59 -2.03 -0.86 -7.92
N GLY A 60 -1.34 0.07 -8.57
CA GLY A 60 -1.59 1.52 -8.45
C GLY A 60 -2.07 2.15 -9.75
N ALA A 61 -3.28 2.70 -9.76
CA ALA A 61 -3.90 3.31 -10.95
C ALA A 61 -3.80 4.84 -11.02
N MET A 62 -3.34 5.46 -9.94
CA MET A 62 -3.11 6.89 -9.80
C MET A 62 -1.71 7.13 -9.25
N SER A 63 -1.01 8.12 -9.81
CA SER A 63 0.27 8.55 -9.23
C SER A 63 0.01 9.47 -8.04
N THR A 64 0.62 9.15 -6.91
CA THR A 64 0.66 10.00 -5.69
C THR A 64 1.91 10.87 -5.65
N ALA A 65 2.65 10.96 -6.76
CA ALA A 65 3.86 11.76 -6.86
C ALA A 65 3.56 13.27 -6.76
N PRO A 66 4.41 14.06 -6.09
CA PRO A 66 4.24 15.51 -5.99
C PRO A 66 4.13 16.18 -7.36
N GLY A 67 3.11 17.04 -7.53
CA GLY A 67 2.92 17.84 -8.74
C GLY A 67 2.16 17.15 -9.88
N VAL A 68 1.64 15.95 -9.66
CA VAL A 68 0.71 15.28 -10.59
C VAL A 68 -0.72 15.79 -10.32
N GLU A 69 -1.43 16.20 -11.38
CA GLU A 69 -2.84 16.55 -11.26
C GLU A 69 -3.68 15.30 -10.93
N PRO A 70 -4.57 15.36 -9.93
CA PRO A 70 -5.39 14.23 -9.56
C PRO A 70 -6.36 13.89 -10.69
N ILE A 71 -6.40 12.61 -11.07
CA ILE A 71 -7.39 12.09 -12.01
C ILE A 71 -8.76 11.97 -11.33
N SER A 72 -9.82 11.92 -12.14
CA SER A 72 -11.17 11.68 -11.62
C SER A 72 -11.30 10.27 -11.02
N LEU A 73 -12.27 10.10 -10.12
CA LEU A 73 -12.59 8.80 -9.54
C LEU A 73 -12.92 7.75 -10.62
N GLU A 74 -13.72 8.14 -11.62
CA GLU A 74 -14.12 7.25 -12.72
C GLU A 74 -12.93 6.85 -13.58
N GLU A 75 -11.99 7.77 -13.80
CA GLU A 75 -10.76 7.47 -14.54
C GLU A 75 -9.87 6.47 -13.81
N GLU A 76 -9.72 6.61 -12.48
CA GLU A 76 -8.97 5.65 -11.66
C GLU A 76 -9.57 4.24 -11.74
N LYS A 77 -10.91 4.14 -11.61
CA LYS A 77 -11.64 2.86 -11.77
C LYS A 77 -11.45 2.26 -13.17
N GLN A 78 -11.58 3.07 -14.21
CA GLN A 78 -11.43 2.62 -15.61
C GLN A 78 -10.03 2.09 -15.90
N ARG A 79 -9.00 2.66 -15.26
CA ARG A 79 -7.62 2.17 -15.36
C ARG A 79 -7.40 0.89 -14.55
N LEU A 80 -7.91 0.85 -13.31
CA LEU A 80 -7.65 -0.23 -12.36
C LEU A 80 -8.37 -1.53 -12.73
N LEU A 81 -9.68 -1.47 -12.93
CA LEU A 81 -10.54 -2.68 -12.95
C LEU A 81 -10.16 -3.68 -14.05
N PRO A 82 -9.91 -3.27 -15.31
CA PRO A 82 -9.50 -4.23 -16.35
C PRO A 82 -8.16 -4.90 -16.05
N VAL A 83 -7.23 -4.18 -15.41
CA VAL A 83 -5.93 -4.71 -15.00
C VAL A 83 -6.10 -5.69 -13.85
N LEU A 84 -6.87 -5.32 -12.82
CA LEU A 84 -7.14 -6.17 -11.67
C LEU A 84 -7.80 -7.48 -12.07
N GLU A 85 -8.85 -7.43 -12.89
CA GLU A 85 -9.51 -8.62 -13.44
C GLU A 85 -8.52 -9.53 -14.16
N LYS A 86 -7.66 -8.96 -15.02
CA LYS A 86 -6.73 -9.78 -15.79
C LYS A 86 -5.60 -10.38 -14.97
N VAL A 87 -5.12 -9.65 -13.96
CA VAL A 87 -4.09 -10.11 -13.04
C VAL A 87 -4.65 -11.21 -12.13
N SER A 88 -5.86 -11.05 -11.58
CA SER A 88 -6.47 -12.04 -10.69
C SER A 88 -6.80 -13.37 -11.38
N GLU A 89 -7.03 -13.37 -12.70
CA GLU A 89 -7.14 -14.60 -13.49
C GLU A 89 -5.82 -15.39 -13.64
N ARG A 90 -4.67 -14.74 -13.41
CA ARG A 90 -3.34 -15.27 -13.81
C ARG A 90 -2.45 -15.63 -12.63
N ILE A 91 -2.73 -15.14 -11.44
CA ILE A 91 -1.92 -15.41 -10.25
C ILE A 91 -2.81 -15.85 -9.08
N ASP A 92 -2.26 -16.72 -8.22
CA ASP A 92 -2.90 -17.10 -6.95
C ASP A 92 -2.43 -16.21 -5.77
N ALA A 93 -1.44 -15.35 -6.00
CA ALA A 93 -0.86 -14.50 -4.98
C ALA A 93 -1.79 -13.34 -4.59
N PRO A 94 -1.77 -12.87 -3.32
CA PRO A 94 -2.59 -11.75 -2.90
C PRO A 94 -2.35 -10.47 -3.71
N ILE A 95 -3.46 -9.80 -4.07
CA ILE A 95 -3.43 -8.51 -4.77
C ILE A 95 -3.76 -7.37 -3.80
N SER A 96 -2.81 -6.46 -3.62
CA SER A 96 -2.95 -5.20 -2.92
C SER A 96 -3.36 -4.08 -3.88
N ILE A 97 -4.20 -3.17 -3.40
CA ILE A 97 -4.70 -2.02 -4.15
C ILE A 97 -4.12 -0.74 -3.55
N ASP A 98 -3.22 -0.09 -4.28
CA ASP A 98 -2.64 1.22 -3.92
C ASP A 98 -3.65 2.32 -4.27
N THR A 99 -4.44 2.72 -3.28
CA THR A 99 -5.41 3.80 -3.40
C THR A 99 -5.70 4.45 -2.05
N GLN A 100 -5.96 5.75 -2.11
CA GLN A 100 -6.39 6.55 -0.95
C GLN A 100 -7.91 6.77 -0.94
N ARG A 101 -8.64 6.26 -1.95
CA ARG A 101 -10.06 6.54 -2.17
C ARG A 101 -10.92 5.34 -1.83
N ALA A 102 -11.80 5.49 -0.84
CA ALA A 102 -12.59 4.39 -0.30
C ALA A 102 -13.50 3.74 -1.37
N GLU A 103 -14.02 4.53 -2.30
CA GLU A 103 -14.87 4.01 -3.37
C GLU A 103 -14.10 3.20 -4.41
N VAL A 104 -12.82 3.52 -4.67
CA VAL A 104 -11.94 2.73 -5.53
C VAL A 104 -11.54 1.44 -4.80
N ALA A 105 -11.16 1.53 -3.52
CA ALA A 105 -10.87 0.38 -2.69
C ALA A 105 -12.04 -0.62 -2.66
N LYS A 106 -13.26 -0.12 -2.40
CA LYS A 106 -14.47 -0.95 -2.35
C LYS A 106 -14.68 -1.76 -3.63
N ILE A 107 -14.72 -1.08 -4.79
CA ILE A 107 -14.98 -1.76 -6.06
C ILE A 107 -13.85 -2.72 -6.43
N ALA A 108 -12.61 -2.40 -6.06
CA ALA A 108 -11.47 -3.28 -6.28
C ALA A 108 -11.55 -4.55 -5.40
N LEU A 109 -11.92 -4.43 -4.13
CA LEU A 109 -12.15 -5.58 -3.25
C LEU A 109 -13.31 -6.47 -3.75
N GLU A 110 -14.39 -5.86 -4.24
CA GLU A 110 -15.49 -6.59 -4.91
C GLU A 110 -15.04 -7.33 -6.17
N SER A 111 -13.97 -6.86 -6.81
CA SER A 111 -13.43 -7.39 -8.07
C SER A 111 -12.20 -8.30 -7.90
N GLY A 112 -11.90 -8.72 -6.67
CA GLY A 112 -10.82 -9.68 -6.38
C GLY A 112 -9.54 -9.09 -5.77
N GLY A 113 -9.51 -7.79 -5.50
CA GLY A 113 -8.51 -7.22 -4.60
C GLY A 113 -8.66 -7.82 -3.19
N GLN A 114 -7.55 -7.99 -2.48
CA GLN A 114 -7.54 -8.66 -1.18
C GLN A 114 -6.97 -7.79 -0.06
N MET A 115 -6.37 -6.64 -0.39
CA MET A 115 -5.60 -5.83 0.53
C MET A 115 -5.62 -4.38 0.08
N ILE A 116 -5.50 -3.45 1.02
CA ILE A 116 -5.40 -2.02 0.71
C ILE A 116 -4.01 -1.50 1.08
N ASN A 117 -3.39 -0.75 0.17
CA ASN A 117 -2.21 0.05 0.45
C ASN A 117 -2.62 1.52 0.42
N ASP A 118 -2.77 2.14 1.59
CA ASP A 118 -3.18 3.54 1.70
C ASP A 118 -2.00 4.43 2.14
N VAL A 119 -1.43 5.11 1.15
CA VAL A 119 -0.31 6.04 1.37
C VAL A 119 -0.69 7.32 2.12
N SER A 120 -1.98 7.54 2.44
CA SER A 120 -2.43 8.58 3.37
C SER A 120 -2.55 8.11 4.82
N GLY A 121 -2.46 6.80 5.09
CA GLY A 121 -2.70 6.24 6.41
C GLY A 121 -4.15 6.43 6.90
N PHE A 122 -5.14 6.25 6.02
CA PHE A 122 -6.56 6.51 6.26
C PHE A 122 -6.93 7.98 6.53
N LYS A 123 -6.08 8.93 6.15
CA LYS A 123 -6.32 10.37 6.40
C LYS A 123 -6.93 11.11 5.21
N TYR A 124 -6.88 10.54 4.00
CA TYR A 124 -7.44 11.18 2.81
C TYR A 124 -8.96 11.00 2.69
N ASP A 125 -9.45 9.76 2.75
CA ASP A 125 -10.88 9.43 2.69
C ASP A 125 -11.32 8.78 4.00
N SER A 126 -12.10 9.50 4.80
CA SER A 126 -12.55 9.05 6.12
C SER A 126 -13.45 7.80 6.08
N ARG A 127 -13.91 7.38 4.89
CA ARG A 127 -14.69 6.15 4.69
C ARG A 127 -13.80 4.91 4.51
N MET A 128 -12.49 5.08 4.27
CA MET A 128 -11.58 3.96 3.99
C MET A 128 -11.54 2.93 5.13
N PRO A 129 -11.46 3.32 6.43
CA PRO A 129 -11.50 2.35 7.52
C PRO A 129 -12.75 1.47 7.49
N SER A 130 -13.92 2.04 7.17
CA SER A 130 -15.18 1.29 7.07
C SER A 130 -15.17 0.28 5.92
N VAL A 131 -14.53 0.61 4.79
CA VAL A 131 -14.34 -0.36 3.69
C VAL A 131 -13.45 -1.50 4.15
N VAL A 132 -12.37 -1.21 4.86
CA VAL A 132 -11.45 -2.24 5.37
C VAL A 132 -12.13 -3.15 6.39
N THR A 133 -13.00 -2.62 7.27
CA THR A 133 -13.78 -3.44 8.21
C THR A 133 -14.88 -4.24 7.52
N ASP A 134 -15.63 -3.64 6.59
CA ASP A 134 -16.73 -4.31 5.88
C ASP A 134 -16.25 -5.53 5.08
N PHE A 135 -15.05 -5.44 4.48
CA PHE A 135 -14.43 -6.52 3.70
C PHE A 135 -13.50 -7.42 4.53
N ASP A 136 -13.28 -7.09 5.81
CA ASP A 136 -12.38 -7.81 6.71
C ASP A 136 -10.96 -8.00 6.12
N CYS A 137 -10.47 -7.03 5.34
CA CYS A 137 -9.23 -7.13 4.60
C CYS A 137 -8.03 -6.50 5.34
N PRO A 138 -6.80 -6.97 5.08
CA PRO A 138 -5.59 -6.29 5.56
C PRO A 138 -5.32 -4.94 4.90
N ALA A 139 -4.58 -4.08 5.60
CA ALA A 139 -4.11 -2.80 5.07
C ALA A 139 -2.65 -2.46 5.44
N VAL A 140 -1.94 -1.82 4.50
CA VAL A 140 -0.68 -1.12 4.70
C VAL A 140 -0.98 0.37 4.88
N LEU A 141 -0.50 0.96 5.98
CA LEU A 141 -0.70 2.37 6.30
C LEU A 141 0.62 3.12 6.27
N MET A 142 0.74 4.07 5.36
CA MET A 142 1.95 4.90 5.26
C MET A 142 1.90 6.13 6.17
N ALA A 143 3.07 6.52 6.68
CA ALA A 143 3.27 7.73 7.44
C ALA A 143 3.01 8.99 6.58
N ALA A 144 1.88 9.66 6.84
CA ALA A 144 1.52 10.95 6.24
C ALA A 144 0.93 11.91 7.29
N LYS A 145 1.34 13.19 7.30
CA LYS A 145 0.71 14.25 8.12
C LYS A 145 -0.49 14.84 7.38
N GLN A 146 -0.25 15.36 6.19
CA GLN A 146 -1.24 15.96 5.28
C GLN A 146 -1.14 15.32 3.90
N GLU A 147 0.08 15.09 3.43
CA GLU A 147 0.36 14.50 2.12
C GLU A 147 1.34 13.33 2.24
N PRO A 148 1.29 12.35 1.34
CA PRO A 148 2.27 11.27 1.28
C PRO A 148 3.71 11.80 1.28
N GLY A 149 4.52 11.30 2.21
CA GLY A 149 5.94 11.61 2.25
C GLY A 149 6.32 12.95 2.92
N ASP A 150 5.39 13.61 3.61
CA ASP A 150 5.70 14.87 4.30
C ASP A 150 6.36 14.68 5.69
N ALA A 151 6.42 13.46 6.23
CA ALA A 151 7.08 13.10 7.49
C ALA A 151 8.59 12.83 7.30
N ARG A 152 9.45 13.55 8.03
CA ARG A 152 10.91 13.60 7.75
C ARG A 152 11.79 12.94 8.81
N LYS A 153 11.40 13.05 10.07
CA LYS A 153 12.14 12.49 11.21
C LYS A 153 11.47 11.22 11.71
N ILE A 154 12.25 10.34 12.32
CA ILE A 154 11.69 9.09 12.86
C ILE A 154 10.63 9.33 13.94
N GLU A 155 10.78 10.40 14.73
CA GLU A 155 9.78 10.80 15.72
C GLU A 155 8.48 11.27 15.07
N GLU A 156 8.57 12.05 13.99
CA GLU A 156 7.41 12.48 13.20
C GLU A 156 6.70 11.27 12.58
N VAL A 157 7.47 10.35 11.96
CA VAL A 157 6.95 9.11 11.37
C VAL A 157 6.19 8.29 12.41
N LYS A 158 6.76 8.08 13.60
CA LYS A 158 6.09 7.35 14.69
C LYS A 158 4.80 8.03 15.13
N GLN A 159 4.82 9.35 15.28
CA GLN A 159 3.64 10.09 15.68
C GLN A 159 2.51 9.92 14.66
N VAL A 160 2.78 10.11 13.36
CA VAL A 160 1.72 10.03 12.35
C VAL A 160 1.21 8.61 12.09
N LEU A 161 2.08 7.61 12.27
CA LEU A 161 1.66 6.21 12.25
C LEU A 161 0.77 5.91 13.45
N GLN A 162 1.11 6.39 14.65
CA GLN A 162 0.25 6.25 15.83
C GLN A 162 -1.11 6.89 15.59
N GLU A 163 -1.18 8.10 15.01
CA GLU A 163 -2.45 8.73 14.64
C GLU A 163 -3.29 7.86 13.68
N SER A 164 -2.64 7.14 12.75
CA SER A 164 -3.32 6.24 11.81
C SER A 164 -3.82 4.97 12.51
N LEU A 165 -3.06 4.45 13.49
CA LEU A 165 -3.48 3.34 14.35
C LEU A 165 -4.64 3.76 15.27
N ASP A 166 -4.65 4.99 15.77
CA ASP A 166 -5.76 5.53 16.58
C ASP A 166 -7.04 5.67 15.75
N ILE A 167 -6.94 5.97 14.43
CA ILE A 167 -8.07 5.90 13.50
C ILE A 167 -8.57 4.45 13.41
N CYS A 168 -7.67 3.48 13.24
CA CYS A 168 -8.04 2.07 13.17
C CYS A 168 -8.80 1.61 14.41
N ASP A 169 -8.29 1.91 15.61
CA ASP A 169 -8.91 1.56 16.89
C ASP A 169 -10.32 2.17 17.03
N ARG A 170 -10.46 3.46 16.68
CA ARG A 170 -11.76 4.16 16.75
C ARG A 170 -12.80 3.59 15.78
N GLU A 171 -12.38 3.24 14.57
CA GLU A 171 -13.28 2.75 13.51
C GLU A 171 -13.47 1.22 13.57
N GLY A 172 -12.84 0.53 14.54
CA GLY A 172 -12.98 -0.91 14.74
C GLY A 172 -12.21 -1.78 13.73
N VAL A 173 -11.17 -1.23 13.09
CA VAL A 173 -10.26 -1.98 12.23
C VAL A 173 -9.39 -2.90 13.07
N ASP A 174 -9.32 -4.18 12.71
CA ASP A 174 -8.47 -5.15 13.41
C ASP A 174 -6.98 -4.79 13.24
N LEU A 175 -6.36 -4.32 14.33
CA LEU A 175 -4.96 -3.94 14.37
C LEU A 175 -4.01 -5.09 14.03
N GLU A 176 -4.44 -6.36 14.18
CA GLU A 176 -3.65 -7.52 13.77
C GLU A 176 -3.57 -7.68 12.24
N LYS A 177 -4.37 -6.93 11.49
CA LYS A 177 -4.36 -6.88 10.03
C LYS A 177 -3.69 -5.63 9.45
N ILE A 178 -3.06 -4.83 10.31
CA ILE A 178 -2.37 -3.59 9.90
C ILE A 178 -0.85 -3.78 9.84
N VAL A 179 -0.27 -3.35 8.71
CA VAL A 179 1.17 -3.13 8.49
C VAL A 179 1.43 -1.64 8.40
N ILE A 180 2.53 -1.18 8.96
CA ILE A 180 2.92 0.24 8.93
C ILE A 180 4.07 0.49 7.94
N ASP A 181 4.04 1.63 7.26
CA ASP A 181 5.07 2.03 6.29
C ASP A 181 5.63 3.43 6.64
N PRO A 182 6.96 3.59 6.81
CA PRO A 182 7.58 4.89 7.08
C PRO A 182 7.55 5.88 5.89
N GLY A 183 7.11 5.43 4.72
CA GLY A 183 7.01 6.18 3.48
C GLY A 183 8.33 6.54 2.85
N ILE A 184 9.40 5.75 3.02
CA ILE A 184 10.72 5.97 2.40
C ILE A 184 10.58 6.07 0.86
N GLY A 185 11.27 7.04 0.24
CA GLY A 185 11.22 7.26 -1.22
C GLY A 185 10.11 8.20 -1.70
N PHE A 186 9.16 8.58 -0.84
CA PHE A 186 8.07 9.49 -1.19
C PHE A 186 8.48 10.98 -1.06
N GLY A 187 9.41 11.45 -1.91
CA GLY A 187 9.63 12.89 -2.13
C GLY A 187 10.21 13.74 -0.98
N LYS A 188 10.48 13.17 0.21
CA LYS A 188 11.07 13.91 1.34
C LYS A 188 12.54 14.26 1.17
N GLY A 189 13.24 13.56 0.28
CA GLY A 189 14.65 13.78 -0.06
C GLY A 189 15.61 12.86 0.67
N THR A 190 16.70 12.47 -0.01
CA THR A 190 17.64 11.42 0.40
C THR A 190 18.15 11.55 1.84
N LYS A 191 18.41 12.77 2.31
CA LYS A 191 18.85 13.02 3.70
C LYS A 191 17.86 12.45 4.72
N TRP A 192 16.57 12.65 4.49
CA TRP A 192 15.51 12.23 5.39
C TRP A 192 15.19 10.74 5.22
N ASP A 193 15.18 10.23 3.99
CA ASP A 193 15.04 8.80 3.72
C ASP A 193 16.14 7.98 4.41
N LEU A 194 17.41 8.39 4.29
CA LEU A 194 18.53 7.73 4.98
C LEU A 194 18.45 7.88 6.51
N HIS A 195 17.94 9.01 7.01
CA HIS A 195 17.74 9.21 8.44
C HIS A 195 16.69 8.24 9.00
N ILE A 196 15.56 8.07 8.30
CA ILE A 196 14.51 7.13 8.71
C ILE A 196 15.00 5.69 8.60
N LEU A 197 15.65 5.32 7.49
CA LEU A 197 16.21 3.99 7.28
C LEU A 197 17.19 3.60 8.39
N LYS A 198 18.11 4.52 8.76
CA LYS A 198 19.06 4.31 9.87
C LYS A 198 18.36 4.06 11.22
N ASN A 199 17.17 4.62 11.42
CA ASN A 199 16.43 4.54 12.66
C ASN A 199 15.19 3.64 12.58
N LEU A 200 15.07 2.78 11.56
CA LEU A 200 13.88 1.94 11.32
C LEU A 200 13.50 1.05 12.52
N HIS A 201 14.50 0.62 13.30
CA HIS A 201 14.32 -0.16 14.52
C HIS A 201 13.42 0.52 15.58
N GLU A 202 13.31 1.86 15.56
CA GLU A 202 12.42 2.61 16.44
C GLU A 202 10.94 2.34 16.19
N LEU A 203 10.55 1.91 14.98
CA LEU A 203 9.16 1.55 14.64
C LEU A 203 8.71 0.26 15.31
N LYS A 204 9.63 -0.60 15.76
CA LYS A 204 9.29 -1.80 16.53
C LYS A 204 8.50 -1.48 17.81
N LYS A 205 8.65 -0.25 18.34
CA LYS A 205 7.90 0.23 19.51
C LYS A 205 6.39 0.35 19.25
N LEU A 206 5.97 0.45 17.98
CA LEU A 206 4.56 0.46 17.62
C LEU A 206 3.96 -0.97 17.60
N ASN A 207 4.78 -2.04 17.62
CA ASN A 207 4.32 -3.43 17.65
C ASN A 207 3.48 -3.85 16.42
N HIS A 208 3.79 -3.31 15.25
CA HIS A 208 3.25 -3.72 13.94
C HIS A 208 4.37 -4.19 13.01
N PRO A 209 4.10 -5.10 12.05
CA PRO A 209 5.03 -5.38 10.97
C PRO A 209 5.28 -4.10 10.15
N VAL A 210 6.47 -3.98 9.57
CA VAL A 210 6.90 -2.79 8.84
C VAL A 210 7.10 -3.15 7.37
N CYS A 211 6.37 -2.46 6.48
CA CYS A 211 6.65 -2.43 5.05
C CYS A 211 7.66 -1.32 4.75
N VAL A 212 8.57 -1.53 3.80
CA VAL A 212 9.51 -0.49 3.36
C VAL A 212 9.69 -0.57 1.85
N GLY A 213 9.35 0.51 1.15
CA GLY A 213 9.78 0.77 -0.22
C GLY A 213 11.14 1.50 -0.25
N ILE A 214 12.06 1.06 -1.12
CA ILE A 214 13.40 1.68 -1.31
C ILE A 214 13.69 1.95 -2.79
#